data_AF-A0A0P9TVK7-F1
#
_entry.id   AF-A0A0P9TVK7-F1
#
_cell.length_a   1.000
_cell.length_b   1.000
_cell.length_c   1.000
_cell.angle_alpha   90.00
_cell.angle_beta   90.00
_cell.angle_gamma   90.00
#
_symmetry.space_group_name_H-M   'P 1'
#
loop_
_entity.id
_entity.type
_entity.pdbx_description
1 polymer ?
#
loop_
_entity_poly.entity_id
_entity_poly.type
_entity_poly.pdbx_seq_one_letter_code
_entity_poly.pdbx_strand_id
1 'polypeptide(L)'
;MMLGWLYQDQGLALGLAIPIAIATGMLAGLVSGLLITYARLPAFIATLTMMSVARGLANILTEGRQIVGYPEWFTSLATVRHFGFLSATVGLFLVMLGVAWVFLRFRAGGRNLYAIGGSP
;
A
#
# COMPACT_ATOMS: atom_id res chain seq x y z
N MET A 1 -5.70 -5.31 5.96
CA MET A 1 -6.64 -6.41 6.30
C MET A 1 -6.08 -7.76 5.87
N MET A 2 -5.70 -7.97 4.61
CA MET A 2 -5.09 -9.24 4.15
C MET A 2 -3.90 -9.72 5.01
N LEU A 3 -2.92 -8.85 5.31
CA LEU A 3 -1.76 -9.19 6.15
C LEU A 3 -2.17 -9.71 7.54
N GLY A 4 -3.16 -9.07 8.15
CA GLY A 4 -3.63 -9.42 9.49
C GLY A 4 -4.41 -10.73 9.51
N TRP A 5 -5.27 -10.96 8.52
CA TRP A 5 -6.03 -12.21 8.38
C TRP A 5 -5.08 -13.42 8.18
N LEU A 6 -4.05 -13.27 7.34
CA LEU A 6 -3.05 -14.32 7.12
C LEU A 6 -2.25 -14.65 8.38
N TYR A 7 -1.94 -13.66 9.21
CA TYR A 7 -1.18 -13.88 10.43
C TYR A 7 -2.05 -14.46 11.56
N GLN A 8 -3.26 -13.92 11.75
CA GLN A 8 -4.09 -14.21 12.91
C GLN A 8 -5.00 -15.44 12.71
N ASP A 9 -5.64 -15.59 11.55
CA ASP A 9 -6.57 -16.71 11.29
C ASP A 9 -5.87 -17.90 10.62
N GLN A 10 -4.87 -17.65 9.77
CA GLN A 10 -4.10 -18.71 9.08
C GLN A 10 -2.78 -19.07 9.77
N GLY A 11 -2.38 -18.34 10.82
CA GLY A 11 -1.17 -18.62 11.60
C GLY A 11 0.14 -18.51 10.81
N LEU A 12 0.14 -17.86 9.64
CA LEU A 12 1.32 -17.75 8.79
C LEU A 12 2.36 -16.83 9.42
N ALA A 13 3.62 -17.23 9.38
CA ALA A 13 4.72 -16.36 9.75
C ALA A 13 4.68 -15.06 8.93
N LEU A 14 4.88 -13.92 9.60
CA LEU A 14 4.80 -12.59 9.00
C LEU A 14 5.69 -12.42 7.76
N GLY A 15 6.82 -13.12 7.70
CA GLY A 15 7.71 -13.12 6.54
C GLY A 15 7.04 -13.63 5.25
N LEU A 16 6.10 -14.58 5.35
CA LEU A 16 5.30 -15.07 4.21
C LEU A 16 4.03 -14.25 4.01
N ALA A 17 3.45 -13.72 5.10
CA ALA A 17 2.23 -12.93 5.01
C ALA A 17 2.44 -11.57 4.28
N ILE A 18 3.63 -10.96 4.43
CA ILE A 18 3.99 -9.70 3.77
C ILE A 18 3.97 -9.80 2.23
N PRO A 19 4.73 -10.72 1.58
CA PRO A 19 4.74 -10.81 0.12
C PRO A 19 3.36 -11.16 -0.45
N ILE A 20 2.57 -11.99 0.24
CA ILE A 20 1.19 -12.32 -0.20
C ILE A 20 0.28 -11.08 -0.12
N ALA A 21 0.39 -10.29 0.94
CA ALA A 21 -0.37 -9.04 1.06
C ALA A 21 0.01 -8.04 -0.06
N ILE A 22 1.30 -7.92 -0.38
CA ILE A 22 1.78 -7.08 -1.49
C ILE A 22 1.26 -7.60 -2.83
N ALA A 23 1.37 -8.91 -3.09
CA ALA A 23 0.88 -9.54 -4.31
C ALA A 23 -0.62 -9.30 -4.50
N THR A 24 -1.41 -9.40 -3.43
CA THR A 24 -2.86 -9.11 -3.46
C THR A 24 -3.13 -7.65 -3.84
N GLY A 25 -2.37 -6.70 -3.28
CA GLY A 25 -2.48 -5.29 -3.67
C GLY A 25 -2.08 -5.03 -5.11
N MET A 26 -1.03 -5.70 -5.60
CA MET A 26 -0.58 -5.61 -6.98
C MET A 26 -1.62 -6.17 -7.96
N LEU A 27 -2.29 -7.27 -7.61
CA LEU A 27 -3.39 -7.82 -8.39
C LEU A 27 -4.58 -6.86 -8.46
N ALA A 28 -4.95 -6.23 -7.35
CA ALA A 28 -6.00 -5.21 -7.33
C ALA A 28 -5.65 -3.99 -8.20
N GLY A 29 -4.39 -3.55 -8.15
CA GLY A 29 -3.87 -2.49 -9.02
C GLY A 29 -3.86 -2.89 -10.50
N LEU A 30 -3.46 -4.14 -10.80
CA LEU A 30 -3.45 -4.68 -12.15
C LEU A 30 -4.85 -4.72 -12.73
N VAL A 31 -5.84 -5.21 -11.98
CA VAL A 31 -7.25 -5.23 -12.40
C VAL A 31 -7.74 -3.82 -12.70
N SER A 32 -7.43 -2.85 -11.83
CA SER A 32 -7.77 -1.44 -12.05
C SER A 32 -7.14 -0.90 -13.34
N GLY A 33 -5.86 -1.19 -13.58
CA GLY A 33 -5.15 -0.80 -14.80
C GLY A 33 -5.71 -1.46 -16.07
N LEU A 34 -6.11 -2.73 -15.98
CA LEU A 34 -6.69 -3.49 -17.07
C LEU A 34 -8.09 -2.98 -17.46
N LEU A 35 -8.92 -2.65 -16.46
CA LEU A 35 -10.22 -2.00 -16.66
C LEU A 35 -10.08 -0.65 -17.40
N ILE A 36 -9.03 0.12 -17.09
CA ILE A 36 -8.78 1.39 -17.75
C ILE A 36 -8.30 1.18 -19.19
N THR A 37 -7.36 0.26 -19.41
CA THR A 37 -6.73 0.05 -20.73
C THR A 37 -7.60 -0.73 -21.71
N TYR A 38 -8.23 -1.82 -21.28
CA TYR A 38 -9.04 -2.67 -22.16
C TYR A 38 -10.50 -2.24 -22.19
N ALA A 39 -11.12 -1.99 -21.03
CA ALA A 39 -12.53 -1.62 -20.97
C ALA A 39 -12.78 -0.12 -21.18
N ARG A 40 -11.71 0.69 -21.33
CA ARG A 40 -11.76 2.15 -21.57
C ARG A 40 -12.62 2.90 -20.56
N LEU A 41 -12.66 2.39 -19.34
CA LEU A 41 -13.40 3.01 -18.25
C LEU A 41 -12.65 4.27 -17.77
N PRO A 42 -13.36 5.34 -17.39
CA PRO A 42 -12.75 6.46 -16.70
C PRO A 42 -12.00 5.99 -15.44
N ALA A 43 -10.76 6.43 -15.27
CA ALA A 43 -9.87 5.96 -14.19
C ALA A 43 -10.46 6.13 -12.79
N PHE A 44 -11.24 7.20 -12.59
CA PHE A 44 -11.95 7.44 -11.33
C PHE A 44 -12.98 6.35 -11.02
N ILE A 45 -13.77 5.92 -12.00
CA ILE A 45 -14.81 4.90 -11.81
C ILE A 45 -14.20 3.52 -11.56
N ALA A 46 -13.13 3.19 -12.30
CA ALA A 46 -12.43 1.91 -12.13
C ALA A 46 -11.84 1.78 -10.71
N THR A 47 -11.19 2.84 -10.22
CA THR A 47 -10.57 2.84 -8.88
C THR A 47 -11.59 2.88 -7.75
N LEU A 48 -12.69 3.66 -7.88
CA LEU A 48 -13.78 3.65 -6.90
C LEU A 48 -14.43 2.27 -6.78
N THR A 49 -14.73 1.64 -7.92
CA THR A 49 -15.31 0.29 -7.96
C THR A 49 -14.36 -0.71 -7.30
N MET A 50 -13.08 -0.68 -7.65
CA MET A 50 -12.08 -1.56 -7.05
C MET A 50 -11.96 -1.34 -5.53
N MET A 51 -12.01 -0.08 -5.07
CA MET A 51 -11.99 0.24 -3.63
C MET A 51 -13.21 -0.34 -2.89
N SER A 52 -14.39 -0.30 -3.51
CA SER A 52 -15.62 -0.89 -2.96
C SER A 52 -15.54 -2.42 -2.90
N VAL A 53 -15.08 -3.08 -3.98
CA VAL A 53 -14.88 -4.53 -4.01
C VAL A 53 -13.85 -4.97 -2.98
N ALA A 54 -12.69 -4.31 -2.94
CA ALA A 54 -11.62 -4.62 -2.00
C ALA A 54 -12.07 -4.47 -0.54
N ARG A 55 -12.85 -3.43 -0.22
CA ARG A 55 -13.43 -3.24 1.12
C ARG A 55 -14.49 -4.30 1.44
N GLY A 56 -15.36 -4.65 0.49
CA GLY A 56 -16.34 -5.71 0.67
C GLY A 56 -15.69 -7.05 0.98
N LEU A 57 -14.69 -7.45 0.17
CA LEU A 57 -13.90 -8.65 0.41
C LEU A 57 -13.19 -8.61 1.76
N ALA A 58 -12.58 -7.48 2.10
CA ALA A 58 -11.87 -7.34 3.37
C ALA A 58 -12.81 -7.46 4.59
N ASN A 59 -14.03 -6.94 4.50
CA ASN A 59 -15.05 -7.08 5.55
C ASN A 59 -15.55 -8.51 5.69
N ILE A 60 -15.74 -9.23 4.57
CA ILE A 60 -16.12 -10.66 4.60
C ILE A 60 -15.01 -11.48 5.26
N LEU A 61 -13.75 -11.25 4.87
CA LEU A 61 -12.61 -12.00 5.42
C LEU A 61 -12.40 -11.73 6.91
N THR A 62 -12.56 -10.48 7.34
CA THR A 62 -12.25 -10.10 8.73
C THR A 62 -13.48 -10.16 9.64
N GLU A 63 -14.65 -10.53 9.11
CA GLU A 63 -15.95 -10.47 9.81
C GLU A 63 -16.19 -9.10 10.50
N GLY A 64 -15.65 -8.03 9.90
CA GLY A 64 -15.70 -6.67 10.45
C GLY A 64 -14.84 -6.39 11.68
N ARG A 65 -14.00 -7.34 12.14
CA ARG A 65 -13.14 -7.16 13.32
C ARG A 65 -11.87 -6.37 13.01
N GLN A 66 -11.29 -5.73 14.02
CA GLN A 66 -9.93 -5.22 13.93
C GLN A 66 -8.93 -6.33 14.29
N ILE A 67 -8.02 -6.63 13.37
CA ILE A 67 -6.93 -7.60 13.59
C ILE A 67 -5.84 -6.92 14.43
N VAL A 68 -5.65 -7.41 15.65
CA VAL A 68 -4.67 -6.94 16.64
C VAL A 68 -3.84 -8.13 17.15
N GLY A 69 -2.61 -7.86 17.63
CA GLY A 69 -1.74 -8.91 18.18
C GLY A 69 -0.56 -9.31 17.28
N TYR A 70 0.05 -8.36 16.58
CA TYR A 70 1.30 -8.59 15.84
C TYR A 70 2.49 -8.79 16.80
N PRO A 71 3.54 -9.54 16.39
CA PRO A 71 4.69 -9.84 17.24
C PRO A 71 5.51 -8.58 17.55
N GLU A 72 6.20 -8.59 18.70
CA GLU A 72 6.91 -7.44 19.24
C GLU A 72 7.93 -6.81 18.29
N TRP A 73 8.62 -7.61 17.46
CA TRP A 73 9.57 -7.08 16.48
C TRP A 73 8.90 -6.24 15.38
N PHE A 74 7.63 -6.52 15.05
CA PHE A 74 6.88 -5.77 14.03
C PHE A 74 6.23 -4.51 14.64
N THR A 75 5.68 -4.63 15.85
CA THR A 75 5.08 -3.49 16.56
C THR A 75 6.14 -2.51 17.06
N SER A 76 7.32 -2.98 17.44
CA SER A 76 8.45 -2.14 17.83
C SER A 76 8.97 -1.29 16.67
N LEU A 77 8.90 -1.77 15.43
CA LEU A 77 9.26 -0.99 14.24
C LEU A 77 8.43 0.31 14.11
N ALA A 78 7.16 0.25 14.51
CA ALA A 78 6.27 1.40 14.54
C ALA A 78 6.34 2.21 15.85
N THR A 79 6.49 1.52 16.99
CA THR A 79 6.29 2.09 18.33
C THR A 79 7.58 2.61 18.96
N VAL A 80 8.73 1.99 18.67
CA VAL A 80 10.01 2.40 19.22
C VAL A 80 10.44 3.69 18.53
N ARG A 81 10.57 4.75 19.33
CA ARG A 81 11.13 6.04 18.92
C ARG A 81 12.62 6.02 19.19
N HIS A 82 13.42 5.99 18.13
CA HIS A 82 14.82 6.36 18.20
C HIS A 82 14.91 7.89 18.31
N PHE A 83 15.74 8.42 19.21
CA PHE A 83 15.90 9.87 19.44
C PHE A 83 14.63 10.63 19.92
N GLY A 84 13.60 9.94 20.42
CA GLY A 84 12.38 10.57 20.96
C GLY A 84 11.31 10.95 19.92
N PHE A 85 11.67 11.06 18.64
CA PHE A 85 10.74 11.40 17.56
C PHE A 85 10.86 10.54 16.29
N LEU A 86 11.95 9.79 16.11
CA LEU A 86 12.20 9.02 14.89
C LEU A 86 11.81 7.56 15.06
N SER A 87 10.60 7.20 14.62
CA SER A 87 10.22 5.80 14.43
C SER A 87 10.86 5.27 13.14
N ALA A 88 11.14 3.96 13.06
CA ALA A 88 11.70 3.35 11.84
C ALA A 88 10.79 3.59 10.62
N THR A 89 9.47 3.65 10.83
CA THR A 89 8.49 4.05 9.80
C THR A 89 8.70 5.48 9.29
N VAL A 90 9.01 6.42 10.18
CA VAL A 90 9.28 7.83 9.81
C VAL A 90 10.59 7.93 9.05
N GLY A 91 11.62 7.20 9.48
CA GLY A 91 12.89 7.11 8.76
C GLY A 91 12.71 6.58 7.34
N LEU A 92 11.96 5.48 7.18
CA LEU A 92 11.65 4.91 5.86
C LEU A 92 10.88 5.89 4.98
N PHE A 93 9.90 6.60 5.54
CA PHE A 93 9.16 7.64 4.81
C PHE A 93 10.08 8.76 4.31
N LEU A 94 10.97 9.26 5.16
CA LEU A 94 11.93 10.31 4.78
C LEU A 94 12.89 9.84 3.68
N VAL A 95 13.35 8.58 3.75
CA VAL A 95 14.19 7.99 2.70
C VAL A 95 13.41 7.90 1.38
N MET A 96 12.18 7.37 1.39
CA MET A 96 11.34 7.30 0.19
C MET A 96 11.05 8.68 -0.39
N LEU A 97 10.79 9.68 0.47
CA LEU A 97 10.59 11.07 0.08
C LEU A 97 11.84 11.64 -0.60
N GLY A 98 13.02 11.40 -0.02
CA GLY A 98 14.30 11.80 -0.60
C GLY A 98 14.54 11.16 -1.97
N VAL A 99 14.29 9.86 -2.11
CA VAL A 99 14.40 9.13 -3.38
C VAL A 99 13.43 9.70 -4.42
N ALA A 100 12.16 9.92 -4.05
CA ALA A 100 11.16 10.49 -4.93
C ALA A 100 11.54 11.91 -5.38
N TRP A 101 12.04 12.74 -4.45
CA TRP A 101 12.50 14.10 -4.75
C TRP A 101 13.67 14.11 -5.73
N VAL A 102 14.68 13.27 -5.52
CA VAL A 102 15.82 13.13 -6.43
C VAL A 102 15.34 12.64 -7.81
N PHE A 103 14.46 11.64 -7.84
CA PHE A 103 13.92 11.10 -9.09
C PHE A 103 13.14 12.17 -9.88
N LEU A 104 12.28 12.93 -9.21
CA LEU A 104 11.49 14.01 -9.81
C LEU A 104 12.36 15.17 -10.31
N ARG A 105 13.41 15.54 -9.55
CA ARG A 105 14.28 16.68 -9.86
C ARG A 105 15.29 16.38 -10.97
N PHE A 106 15.91 15.19 -10.94
CA PHE A 106 17.08 14.88 -11.77
C PHE A 106 16.78 13.96 -12.96
N ARG A 107 15.68 13.18 -12.96
CA ARG A 107 15.37 12.25 -14.06
C ARG A 107 14.40 12.87 -15.06
N ALA A 108 14.67 12.68 -16.36
CA ALA A 108 13.81 13.15 -17.44
C ALA A 108 12.35 12.64 -17.34
N GLY A 109 12.16 11.39 -16.88
CA GLY A 109 10.82 10.84 -16.61
C GLY A 109 10.07 11.54 -15.47
N GLY A 110 10.79 12.01 -14.44
CA GLY A 110 10.20 12.77 -13.33
C GLY A 110 9.74 14.17 -13.74
N ARG A 111 10.51 14.85 -14.58
CA ARG A 111 10.13 16.16 -15.14
C ARG A 111 8.93 16.07 -16.07
N ASN A 112 8.86 15.02 -16.91
CA ASN A 112 7.70 14.77 -17.76
C ASN A 112 6.44 14.48 -16.92
N LEU A 113 6.57 13.72 -15.84
CA LEU A 113 5.45 13.44 -14.93
C LEU A 113 4.94 14.72 -14.25
N TYR A 114 5.85 15.60 -13.83
CA TYR A 114 5.50 16.90 -13.24
C TYR A 114 4.81 17.84 -14.24
N ALA A 115 5.17 17.77 -15.52
CA ALA A 115 4.58 18.59 -16.58
C ALA A 115 3.15 18.16 -16.97
N ILE A 116 2.79 16.87 -16.83
CA ILE A 116 1.45 16.35 -17.15
C ILE A 116 0.40 16.80 -16.12
N GLY A 117 0.78 16.94 -14.85
CA GLY A 117 -0.13 17.32 -13.77
C GLY A 117 -0.41 18.83 -13.62
N GLY A 118 0.16 19.66 -14.49
CA GLY A 118 0.15 21.13 -14.37
C GLY A 118 -0.89 21.88 -15.21
N SER A 119 -1.89 21.20 -15.78
CA SER A 119 -2.98 21.86 -16.54
C SER A 119 -4.21 22.12 -15.66
N PRO A 120 -4.88 23.29 -15.79
CA PRO A 120 -6.08 23.66 -15.01
C PRO A 120 -7.25 22.70 -15.17
#